data_AF-A0A3S5CZP6-F1
#
_entry.id   AF-A0A3S5CZP6-F1
#
_cell.length_a   1.000
_cell.length_b   1.000
_cell.length_c   1.000
_cell.angle_alpha   90.00
_cell.angle_beta   90.00
_cell.angle_gamma   90.00
#
_symmetry.space_group_name_H-M   'P 1'
#
loop_
_entity.id
_entity.type
_entity.pdbx_description
1 polymer ?
#
loop_
_entity_poly.entity_id
_entity_poly.type
_entity_poly.pdbx_seq_one_letter_code
_entity_poly.pdbx_strand_id
1 'polypeptide(L)'
;MSFSEGIGILKLECPQGHPVGRIVKEAAHQAVQYDPGAQVGPRRFWPDDDGQGQFKAHCRFCDKPVGDSITSLQHKSAELLADPGEMYGTATLSFL
;
A
#
# COMPACT_ATOMS: atom_id res chain seq x y z
N MET A 1 -22.02 -16.66 -11.32
CA MET A 1 -21.34 -15.46 -11.86
C MET A 1 -20.26 -15.11 -10.87
N SER A 2 -19.01 -15.44 -11.17
CA SER A 2 -17.88 -15.17 -10.30
C SER A 2 -17.58 -13.69 -10.43
N PHE A 3 -18.13 -12.91 -9.53
CA PHE A 3 -17.73 -11.52 -9.41
C PHE A 3 -16.24 -11.51 -9.08
N SER A 4 -15.46 -10.92 -9.95
CA SER A 4 -14.11 -10.43 -9.64
C SER A 4 -14.25 -9.23 -8.69
N GLU A 5 -14.92 -9.45 -7.55
CA GLU A 5 -15.19 -8.45 -6.52
C GLU A 5 -13.88 -8.23 -5.74
N GLY A 6 -13.36 -7.01 -5.80
CA GLY A 6 -12.50 -6.45 -4.77
C GLY A 6 -11.00 -6.70 -4.90
N ILE A 7 -10.43 -6.45 -6.08
CA ILE A 7 -8.99 -6.13 -6.17
C ILE A 7 -8.85 -4.61 -6.03
N GLY A 8 -8.29 -4.17 -4.90
CA GLY A 8 -8.01 -2.76 -4.62
C GLY A 8 -6.51 -2.48 -4.67
N ILE A 9 -6.09 -1.52 -5.50
CA ILE A 9 -4.68 -1.12 -5.63
C ILE A 9 -4.49 0.25 -4.99
N LEU A 10 -3.85 0.28 -3.82
CA LEU A 10 -3.46 1.50 -3.13
C LEU A 10 -2.01 1.87 -3.48
N LYS A 11 -1.84 2.85 -4.36
CA LYS A 11 -0.53 3.44 -4.68
C LYS A 11 -0.01 4.23 -3.48
N LEU A 12 1.26 4.11 -3.19
CA LEU A 12 1.93 4.82 -2.11
C LEU A 12 2.84 5.87 -2.70
N GLU A 13 2.71 7.10 -2.19
CA GLU A 13 3.48 8.25 -2.66
C GLU A 13 4.12 8.97 -1.48
N CYS A 14 5.28 9.58 -1.71
CA CYS A 14 5.85 10.52 -0.72
C CYS A 14 5.05 11.85 -0.74
N PRO A 15 5.24 12.74 0.25
CA PRO A 15 4.51 14.02 0.29
C PRO A 15 4.95 15.02 -0.78
N GLN A 16 5.85 14.62 -1.69
CA GLN A 16 6.21 15.36 -2.90
C GLN A 16 5.59 14.74 -4.17
N GLY A 17 4.73 13.73 -4.03
CA GLY A 17 4.10 13.03 -5.15
C GLY A 17 5.01 12.01 -5.86
N HIS A 18 6.11 11.58 -5.23
CA HIS A 18 6.95 10.54 -5.83
C HIS A 18 6.41 9.14 -5.52
N PRO A 19 6.39 8.23 -6.50
CA PRO A 19 5.95 6.86 -6.28
C PRO A 19 6.98 6.13 -5.40
N VAL A 20 6.52 5.64 -4.24
CA VAL A 20 7.36 4.87 -3.29
C VAL A 20 6.96 3.41 -3.21
N GLY A 21 5.80 3.04 -3.74
CA GLY A 21 5.37 1.65 -3.87
C GLY A 21 3.87 1.55 -4.14
N ARG A 22 3.35 0.32 -4.06
CA ARG A 22 1.92 0.05 -4.15
C ARG A 22 1.54 -1.14 -3.28
N ILE A 23 0.36 -1.07 -2.69
CA ILE A 23 -0.26 -2.11 -1.90
C ILE A 23 -1.41 -2.66 -2.75
N VAL A 24 -1.34 -3.93 -3.11
CA VAL A 24 -2.42 -4.63 -3.81
C VAL A 24 -3.14 -5.50 -2.78
N LYS A 25 -4.45 -5.32 -2.66
CA LYS A 25 -5.28 -6.11 -1.76
C LYS A 25 -6.36 -6.83 -2.55
N GLU A 26 -6.33 -8.15 -2.49
CA GLU A 26 -7.32 -9.04 -3.11
C GLU A 26 -8.36 -9.45 -2.05
N ALA A 27 -9.65 -9.41 -2.38
CA ALA A 27 -10.74 -9.48 -1.41
C ALA A 27 -10.77 -10.73 -0.52
N ALA A 28 -11.32 -10.50 0.68
CA ALA A 28 -11.73 -11.38 1.78
C ALA A 28 -10.69 -12.35 2.37
N HIS A 29 -9.92 -13.08 1.56
CA HIS A 29 -9.09 -14.19 2.07
C HIS A 29 -7.67 -14.25 1.49
N GLN A 30 -7.23 -13.25 0.72
CA GLN A 30 -5.92 -13.28 0.08
C GLN A 30 -5.00 -12.14 0.48
N ALA A 31 -3.72 -12.49 0.40
CA ALA A 31 -2.57 -11.73 0.82
C ALA A 31 -2.59 -10.29 0.33
N VAL A 32 -2.28 -9.35 1.23
CA VAL A 32 -1.93 -8.01 0.79
C VAL A 32 -0.50 -8.09 0.25
N GLN A 33 -0.29 -7.69 -1.00
CA GLN A 33 1.03 -7.69 -1.62
C GLN A 33 1.57 -6.27 -1.63
N TYR A 34 2.70 -6.04 -0.98
CA TYR A 34 3.44 -4.78 -1.13
C TYR A 34 4.50 -4.96 -2.22
N ASP A 35 4.38 -4.16 -3.27
CA ASP A 35 5.34 -4.10 -4.37
C ASP A 35 6.09 -2.75 -4.28
N PRO A 36 7.36 -2.74 -3.83
CA PRO A 36 8.15 -1.52 -3.68
C PRO A 36 8.54 -0.84 -5.00
N GLY A 37 8.08 -1.33 -6.16
CA GLY A 37 8.17 -0.67 -7.47
C GLY A 37 9.57 -0.43 -8.05
N ALA A 38 10.64 -0.43 -7.24
CA ALA A 38 11.97 0.02 -7.64
C ALA A 38 13.14 -0.75 -7.00
N GLN A 39 12.89 -1.76 -6.17
CA GLN A 39 13.92 -2.71 -5.75
C GLN A 39 13.51 -4.13 -6.10
N VAL A 40 14.46 -4.85 -6.67
CA VAL A 40 14.51 -6.30 -6.82
C VAL A 40 14.51 -6.93 -5.42
N GLY A 41 13.36 -6.94 -4.77
CA GLY A 41 13.11 -7.61 -3.50
C GLY A 41 11.93 -8.56 -3.69
N PRO A 42 11.95 -9.77 -3.12
CA PRO A 42 10.85 -10.71 -3.24
C PRO A 42 9.55 -10.02 -2.83
N ARG A 43 8.46 -10.25 -3.58
CA ARG A 43 7.12 -9.76 -3.26
C ARG A 43 6.84 -10.11 -1.80
N ARG A 44 6.78 -9.09 -0.94
CA ARG A 44 6.59 -9.27 0.49
C ARG A 44 5.10 -9.32 0.78
N PHE A 45 4.73 -10.30 1.59
CA PHE A 45 3.40 -10.38 2.17
C PHE A 45 3.27 -9.26 3.19
N TRP A 46 2.32 -8.38 2.93
CA TRP A 46 1.92 -7.32 3.80
C TRP A 46 0.71 -7.77 4.64
N PRO A 47 0.60 -7.36 5.92
CA PRO A 47 1.65 -6.78 6.75
C PRO A 47 2.71 -7.84 7.14
N ASP A 48 3.99 -7.49 7.10
CA ASP A 48 5.04 -8.29 7.75
C ASP A 48 4.76 -8.27 9.27
N ASP A 49 4.59 -9.45 9.89
CA ASP A 49 4.28 -9.64 11.32
C ASP A 49 5.33 -8.99 12.25
N ASP A 50 6.55 -8.74 11.72
CA ASP A 50 7.67 -8.08 12.41
C ASP A 50 7.54 -6.54 12.48
N GLY A 51 6.64 -5.93 11.69
CA GLY A 51 6.46 -4.49 11.62
C GLY A 51 5.53 -4.00 12.72
N GLN A 52 6.07 -3.38 13.77
CA GLN A 52 5.36 -2.79 14.93
C GLN A 52 4.31 -1.70 14.57
N GLY A 53 3.28 -2.02 13.79
CA GLY A 53 2.19 -1.12 13.40
C GLY A 53 2.59 0.04 12.48
N GLN A 54 3.85 0.13 12.03
CA GLN A 54 4.35 1.22 11.17
C GLN A 54 4.88 0.71 9.84
N PHE A 55 4.34 1.27 8.75
CA PHE A 55 4.91 1.14 7.42
C PHE A 55 6.08 2.11 7.26
N LYS A 56 7.20 1.59 6.77
CA LYS A 56 8.37 2.41 6.44
C LYS A 56 8.82 2.06 5.03
N ALA A 57 8.95 3.08 4.21
CA ALA A 57 9.52 3.02 2.87
C ALA A 57 10.59 4.11 2.72
N HIS A 58 11.43 4.01 1.70
CA HIS A 58 12.44 5.03 1.41
C HIS A 58 12.08 5.67 0.08
N CYS A 59 11.81 6.97 0.09
CA CYS A 59 11.62 7.71 -1.15
C CYS A 59 12.98 7.99 -1.79
N ARG A 60 13.30 7.31 -2.90
CA ARG A 60 14.56 7.47 -3.63
C ARG A 60 14.72 8.84 -4.28
N PHE A 61 13.62 9.50 -4.63
CA PHE A 61 13.64 10.83 -5.24
C PHE A 61 13.96 11.92 -4.22
N CYS A 62 13.42 11.80 -3.00
CA CYS A 62 13.73 12.71 -1.91
C CYS A 62 14.98 12.28 -1.12
N ASP A 63 15.46 11.06 -1.36
CA ASP A 63 16.43 10.32 -0.54
C ASP A 63 16.07 10.32 0.96
N LYS A 64 14.77 10.27 1.28
CA LYS A 64 14.27 10.40 2.65
C LYS A 64 13.40 9.21 3.06
N PRO A 65 13.50 8.75 4.32
CA PRO A 65 12.57 7.78 4.85
C PRO A 65 11.17 8.40 4.92
N VAL A 66 10.19 7.63 4.46
CA VAL A 66 8.76 7.94 4.52
C VAL A 66 8.04 6.79 5.17
N GLY A 67 6.94 7.08 5.83
CA GLY A 67 6.21 6.05 6.54
C GLY A 67 4.84 6.53 6.97
N ASP A 68 4.01 5.57 7.31
CA ASP A 68 2.69 5.82 7.83
C ASP A 68 2.25 4.65 8.73
N SER A 69 1.12 4.79 9.40
CA SER A 69 0.62 3.71 10.24
C SER A 69 0.04 2.60 9.38
N ILE A 70 0.38 1.34 9.67
CA ILE A 70 -0.19 0.18 8.97
C ILE A 70 -1.72 0.22 9.07
N THR A 71 -2.25 0.59 10.23
CA THR A 71 -3.69 0.79 10.47
C THR A 71 -4.29 1.85 9.57
N SER A 72 -3.61 2.98 9.34
CA SER A 72 -4.08 4.03 8.43
C SER A 72 -4.11 3.54 6.98
N LEU A 73 -3.09 2.82 6.53
CA LEU A 73 -3.05 2.22 5.19
C LEU A 73 -4.11 1.13 5.03
N GLN A 74 -4.34 0.33 6.07
CA GLN A 74 -5.42 -0.66 6.10
C GLN A 74 -6.80 0.00 6.02
N HIS A 75 -7.03 1.09 6.78
CA HIS A 75 -8.26 1.86 6.72
C HIS A 75 -8.51 2.40 5.32
N LYS A 76 -7.53 3.10 4.72
CA LYS A 76 -7.61 3.59 3.34
C LYS A 76 -7.87 2.47 2.33
N SER A 77 -7.22 1.32 2.50
CA SER A 77 -7.45 0.15 1.63
C SER A 77 -8.85 -0.44 1.80
N ALA A 78 -9.42 -0.40 3.01
CA ALA A 78 -10.76 -0.88 3.29
C ALA A 78 -11.82 0.07 2.75
N GLU A 79 -11.61 1.38 2.87
CA GLU A 79 -12.43 2.42 2.23
C GLU A 79 -12.45 2.23 0.71
N LEU A 80 -11.28 1.98 0.11
CA LEU A 80 -11.16 1.70 -1.33
C LEU A 80 -11.95 0.45 -1.75
N LEU A 81 -11.81 -0.64 -1.00
CA LEU A 81 -12.55 -1.87 -1.28
C LEU A 81 -14.06 -1.74 -1.02
N ALA A 82 -14.46 -0.82 -0.13
CA ALA A 82 -15.85 -0.51 0.13
C ALA A 82 -16.46 0.37 -0.98
N ASP A 83 -15.63 1.03 -1.80
CA ASP A 83 -16.08 1.78 -2.96
C ASP A 83 -16.08 0.89 -4.22
N PRO A 84 -17.24 0.50 -4.76
CA PRO A 84 -17.32 -0.38 -5.92
C PRO A 84 -16.93 0.33 -7.24
N GLY A 85 -16.73 1.66 -7.24
CA GLY A 85 -16.32 2.44 -8.40
C GLY A 85 -14.81 2.69 -8.47
N GLU A 86 -14.12 2.72 -7.32
CA GLU A 86 -12.70 3.03 -7.21
C GLU A 86 -11.85 1.78 -6.93
N MET A 87 -11.32 1.15 -7.99
CA MET A 87 -10.37 0.04 -7.84
C MET A 87 -8.92 0.49 -7.57
N TYR A 88 -8.65 1.79 -7.70
CA TYR A 88 -7.33 2.38 -7.54
C TYR A 88 -7.42 3.58 -6.61
N GLY A 89 -6.58 3.60 -5.58
CA GLY A 89 -6.45 4.77 -4.72
C GLY A 89 -4.99 5.11 -4.52
N THR A 90 -4.78 6.27 -3.92
CA THR A 90 -3.44 6.78 -3.67
C THR A 90 -3.36 7.24 -2.22
N ALA A 91 -2.38 6.74 -1.49
CA ALA A 91 -2.05 7.16 -0.14
C ALA A 91 -0.71 7.88 -0.14
N THR A 92 -0.76 9.17 0.16
CA THR A 92 0.41 9.96 0.47
C THR A 92 0.90 9.62 1.88
N LEU A 93 2.16 9.22 1.98
CA LEU A 93 2.88 8.95 3.22
C LEU A 93 3.50 10.23 3.77
N SER A 94 3.77 10.23 5.07
CA SER A 94 4.50 11.30 5.74
C SER A 94 6.00 11.01 5.75
N PHE A 95 6.85 12.05 5.86
CA PHE A 95 8.26 11.84 6.17
C PHE A 95 8.42 11.32 7.61
N LEU A 96 9.37 10.41 7.81
CA LEU A 96 9.75 9.90 9.13
C LEU A 96 10.84 10.76 9.78
#